data_AF-A0A847VXL0-F1
#
_entry.id   AF-A0A847VXL0-F1
#
_cell.length_a   1.000
_cell.length_b   1.000
_cell.length_c   1.000
_cell.angle_alpha   90.00
_cell.angle_beta   90.00
_cell.angle_gamma   90.00
#
_symmetry.space_group_name_H-M   'P 1'
#
loop_
_entity.id
_entity.type
_entity.pdbx_description
1 polymer ?
#
loop_
_entity_poly.entity_id
_entity_poly.type
_entity_poly.pdbx_seq_one_letter_code
_entity_poly.pdbx_strand_id
1 'polypeptide(L)'
;MNLIINYGSQTYLDLGGALAALGLIFTAYQLRSSKWDIILRIRNFWQRNLFLIFAVLALLCTLAGLLFSEILLLDQKLFYYNHFFYEIIAYLFFILSPISLIYLSTHSRGLFASKNADKFYSLIIQEISTNNDERINAALIILLNNFENICMAVKNNAKKELRESACSILDVALSDESIVKILTTKRLDALQYIFETIEKYNINKNEARIGISAIVKNLLYDKESFFYKQLNSNGLALSSNIYETIYRSFIILNNFNLFRYPVLDYLLTKNISVKGIEVIIKSLSISIETYLKSGKVNAGQINAGFSWLSDIFENLCFKISEEERRGLDTTYALKEEWQSVNLISSFLGHDYSFLAYNEVLNEAVVEKEKKTNEADFDSSETINSGFSAALYKAFKSLSYLKSIQAYYVVNNLLKSAIYEKDRKEGYIKPFEKRIWQQIAENLTRGHYPAVLKSYLLFFGFRLASDNNQVSGWAQEQAEQIRKLLYIDLKPLIDNKAKMADNKEVKDALLPVTMIYRGGKFFYKFDYGKSEEKIILPPPDESVSALTGINVDDYSLF
;
A
#
# COMPACT_ATOMS: atom_id res chain seq x y z
N MET A 1 -25.47 -1.34 93.98
CA MET A 1 -24.61 -1.76 92.85
C MET A 1 -25.43 -1.61 91.58
N ASN A 2 -25.51 -0.38 91.06
CA ASN A 2 -26.30 -0.08 89.86
C ASN A 2 -25.42 -0.37 88.64
N LEU A 3 -25.70 -1.48 87.96
CA LEU A 3 -25.20 -1.73 86.62
C LEU A 3 -25.90 -0.77 85.66
N ILE A 4 -25.29 0.38 85.42
CA ILE A 4 -25.55 1.20 84.24
C ILE A 4 -25.03 0.37 83.07
N ILE A 5 -25.92 -0.38 82.42
CA ILE A 5 -25.64 -0.98 81.11
C ILE A 5 -25.63 0.19 80.13
N ASN A 6 -24.43 0.70 79.89
CA ASN A 6 -24.15 1.59 78.79
C ASN A 6 -24.32 0.76 77.52
N TYR A 7 -25.50 0.80 76.88
CA TYR A 7 -25.61 0.46 75.47
C TYR A 7 -24.91 1.58 74.71
N GLY A 8 -23.58 1.54 74.67
CA GLY A 8 -22.81 2.34 73.74
C GLY A 8 -23.33 1.97 72.35
N SER A 9 -23.97 2.92 71.68
CA SER A 9 -24.30 2.80 70.27
C SER A 9 -22.99 2.54 69.53
N GLN A 10 -22.72 1.28 69.18
CA GLN A 10 -21.63 0.93 68.28
C GLN A 10 -22.01 1.47 66.91
N THR A 11 -21.64 2.72 66.63
CA THR A 11 -21.57 3.25 65.28
C THR A 11 -20.40 2.55 64.60
N TYR A 12 -20.66 1.75 63.57
CA TYR A 12 -19.63 1.04 62.81
C TYR A 12 -18.98 1.95 61.75
N LEU A 13 -19.67 3.01 61.33
CA LEU A 13 -19.19 4.06 60.42
C LEU A 13 -19.27 5.45 61.06
N ASP A 14 -18.16 5.92 61.64
CA ASP A 14 -18.05 7.29 62.14
C ASP A 14 -17.82 8.29 60.99
N LEU A 15 -18.06 9.59 61.25
CA LEU A 15 -17.83 10.64 60.26
C LEU A 15 -16.37 10.67 59.77
N GLY A 16 -15.42 10.30 60.64
CA GLY A 16 -14.01 10.14 60.31
C GLY A 16 -13.78 9.03 59.28
N GLY A 17 -14.35 7.85 59.48
CA GLY A 17 -14.33 6.73 58.54
C GLY A 17 -15.00 7.05 57.21
N ALA A 18 -16.14 7.76 57.22
CA ALA A 18 -16.83 8.21 56.01
C ALA A 18 -15.97 9.21 55.19
N LEU A 19 -15.32 10.16 55.84
CA LEU A 19 -14.40 11.10 55.20
C LEU A 19 -13.14 10.41 54.67
N ALA A 20 -12.60 9.44 55.41
CA ALA A 20 -11.46 8.64 54.96
C ALA A 20 -11.81 7.80 53.72
N ALA A 21 -12.99 7.16 53.70
CA ALA A 21 -13.48 6.42 52.54
C ALA A 21 -13.64 7.33 51.31
N LEU A 22 -14.20 8.52 51.50
CA LEU A 22 -14.30 9.53 50.44
C LEU A 22 -12.91 9.96 49.95
N GLY A 23 -11.95 10.19 50.84
CA GLY A 23 -10.56 10.52 50.49
C GLY A 23 -9.89 9.43 49.64
N LEU A 24 -10.10 8.16 49.96
CA LEU A 24 -9.59 7.04 49.17
C LEU A 24 -10.22 6.98 47.77
N ILE A 25 -11.53 7.19 47.66
CA ILE A 25 -12.23 7.25 46.36
C ILE A 25 -11.69 8.39 45.49
N PHE A 26 -11.46 9.58 46.08
CA PHE A 26 -10.87 10.71 45.37
C PHE A 26 -9.41 10.45 44.95
N THR A 27 -8.63 9.78 45.80
CA THR A 27 -7.24 9.41 45.48
C THR A 27 -7.19 8.45 44.30
N ALA A 28 -8.07 7.44 44.27
CA ALA A 28 -8.20 6.52 43.14
C ALA A 28 -8.63 7.25 41.84
N TYR A 29 -9.47 8.27 41.94
CA TYR A 29 -9.86 9.12 40.81
C TYR A 29 -8.71 9.98 40.28
N GLN A 30 -7.85 10.52 41.17
CA GLN A 30 -6.69 11.32 40.79
C GLN A 30 -5.59 10.49 40.12
N LEU A 31 -5.38 9.26 40.59
CA LEU A 31 -4.37 8.33 40.06
C LEU A 31 -4.85 7.54 38.83
N ARG A 32 -5.92 7.99 38.16
CA ARG A 32 -6.46 7.30 37.00
C ARG A 32 -5.50 7.31 35.82
N SER A 33 -5.47 6.21 35.07
CA SER A 33 -4.70 6.12 33.82
C SER A 33 -5.23 7.07 32.75
N SER A 34 -4.39 7.43 31.79
CA SER A 34 -4.77 8.22 30.61
C SER A 34 -5.99 7.62 29.88
N LYS A 35 -6.06 6.29 29.79
CA LYS A 35 -7.21 5.56 29.21
C LYS A 35 -8.52 5.83 29.96
N TRP A 36 -8.50 5.79 31.29
CA TRP A 36 -9.70 6.02 32.11
C TRP A 36 -10.18 7.46 31.97
N ASP A 37 -9.25 8.43 31.90
CA ASP A 37 -9.60 9.83 31.72
C ASP A 37 -10.36 10.05 30.40
N ILE A 38 -9.82 9.54 29.29
CA ILE A 38 -10.46 9.68 27.96
C ILE A 38 -11.85 9.05 27.95
N ILE A 39 -12.00 7.82 28.46
CA ILE A 39 -13.30 7.11 28.50
C ILE A 39 -14.33 7.90 29.31
N LEU A 40 -13.97 8.38 30.50
CA LEU A 40 -14.87 9.14 31.36
C LEU A 40 -15.22 10.51 30.76
N ARG A 41 -14.30 11.14 30.02
CA ARG A 41 -14.57 12.41 29.33
C ARG A 41 -15.58 12.24 28.20
N ILE A 42 -15.54 11.14 27.43
CA ILE A 42 -16.49 10.88 26.34
C ILE A 42 -17.90 10.70 26.88
N ARG A 43 -18.05 10.02 28.03
CA ARG A 43 -19.35 9.75 28.65
C ARG A 43 -20.11 11.03 29.04
N ASN A 44 -21.43 10.88 29.20
CA ASN A 44 -22.29 11.97 29.68
C ASN A 44 -21.92 12.40 31.09
N PHE A 45 -22.19 13.67 31.42
CA PHE A 45 -21.85 14.27 32.70
C PHE A 45 -22.31 13.43 33.90
N TRP A 46 -23.56 12.95 33.89
CA TRP A 46 -24.11 12.10 34.95
C TRP A 46 -23.38 10.75 35.08
N GLN A 47 -23.01 10.11 33.97
CA GLN A 47 -22.24 8.86 34.01
C GLN A 47 -20.83 9.11 34.53
N ARG A 48 -20.16 10.15 34.05
CA ARG A 48 -18.80 10.53 34.48
C ARG A 48 -18.72 10.78 35.99
N ASN A 49 -19.75 11.41 36.57
CA ASN A 49 -19.78 11.82 37.97
C ASN A 49 -20.59 10.88 38.86
N LEU A 50 -21.01 9.71 38.37
CA LEU A 50 -21.84 8.77 39.12
C LEU A 50 -21.18 8.30 40.42
N PHE A 51 -19.86 8.11 40.40
CA PHE A 51 -19.10 7.77 41.60
C PHE A 51 -19.15 8.89 42.66
N LEU A 52 -19.11 10.16 42.24
CA LEU A 52 -19.24 11.31 43.15
C LEU A 52 -20.64 11.39 43.71
N ILE A 53 -21.66 11.15 42.89
CA ILE A 53 -23.05 11.14 43.33
C ILE A 53 -23.25 10.08 44.41
N PHE A 54 -22.74 8.86 44.22
CA PHE A 54 -22.78 7.82 45.26
C PHE A 54 -21.96 8.18 46.50
N ALA A 55 -20.78 8.77 46.35
CA ALA A 55 -19.97 9.18 47.50
C ALA A 55 -20.66 10.30 48.32
N VAL A 56 -21.28 11.27 47.66
CA VAL A 56 -22.04 12.35 48.32
C VAL A 56 -23.31 11.81 48.97
N LEU A 57 -24.05 10.91 48.30
CA LEU A 57 -25.22 10.26 48.89
C LEU A 57 -24.84 9.42 50.11
N ALA A 58 -23.72 8.69 50.07
CA ALA A 58 -23.22 7.96 51.22
C ALA A 58 -22.93 8.89 52.39
N LEU A 59 -22.24 10.01 52.14
CA LEU A 59 -21.93 11.01 53.16
C LEU A 59 -23.20 11.66 53.73
N LEU A 60 -24.19 11.97 52.88
CA LEU A 60 -25.49 12.48 53.33
C LEU A 60 -26.25 11.45 54.18
N CYS A 61 -26.21 10.16 53.83
CA CYS A 61 -26.80 9.09 54.63
C CYS A 61 -26.10 8.93 55.98
N THR A 62 -24.76 9.04 56.04
CA THR A 62 -24.04 9.04 57.33
C THR A 62 -24.42 10.24 58.19
N LEU A 63 -24.57 11.42 57.59
CA LEU A 63 -24.91 12.65 58.30
C LEU A 63 -26.37 12.62 58.78
N ALA A 64 -27.29 12.11 57.96
CA ALA A 64 -28.68 11.88 58.36
C ALA A 64 -28.78 10.86 59.50
N GLY A 65 -28.05 9.74 59.41
CA GLY A 65 -27.98 8.74 60.48
C GLY A 65 -27.51 9.33 61.82
N LEU A 66 -26.53 10.23 61.79
CA LEU A 66 -26.05 10.98 62.96
C LEU A 66 -27.10 11.98 63.47
N LEU A 67 -27.69 12.81 62.61
CA LEU A 67 -28.69 13.81 63.03
C LEU A 67 -29.97 13.17 63.60
N PHE A 68 -30.45 12.08 63.00
CA PHE A 68 -31.59 11.33 63.54
C PHE A 68 -31.26 10.66 64.87
N SER A 69 -29.98 10.34 65.12
CA SER A 69 -29.54 9.84 66.43
C SER A 69 -29.54 10.92 67.53
N GLU A 70 -29.42 12.20 67.16
CA GLU A 70 -29.41 13.32 68.12
C GLU A 70 -30.80 13.95 68.37
N ILE A 71 -31.72 13.91 67.40
CA ILE A 71 -32.99 14.69 67.44
C ILE A 71 -34.19 13.92 68.02
N LEU A 72 -34.19 12.57 68.05
CA LEU A 72 -35.34 11.75 68.49
C LEU A 72 -35.08 10.96 69.79
N LEU A 73 -35.16 11.65 70.93
CA LEU A 73 -34.95 11.10 72.28
C LEU A 73 -36.14 10.31 72.89
N LEU A 74 -37.23 10.08 72.13
CA LEU A 74 -38.51 9.65 72.72
C LEU A 74 -38.95 8.20 72.47
N ASP A 75 -38.33 7.42 71.59
CA ASP A 75 -38.73 6.01 71.39
C ASP A 75 -37.57 5.08 70.99
N GLN A 76 -37.11 4.27 71.94
CA GLN A 76 -35.89 3.43 71.82
C GLN A 76 -35.99 2.31 70.78
N LYS A 77 -37.20 1.84 70.44
CA LYS A 77 -37.38 0.75 69.47
C LYS A 77 -37.35 1.20 68.01
N LEU A 78 -37.83 2.41 67.69
CA LEU A 78 -37.72 2.97 66.32
C LEU A 78 -36.28 3.44 66.01
N PHE A 79 -35.54 3.84 67.04
CA PHE A 79 -34.18 4.38 66.97
C PHE A 79 -33.15 3.40 66.37
N TYR A 80 -33.13 2.16 66.86
CA TYR A 80 -32.14 1.16 66.46
C TYR A 80 -32.31 0.73 64.99
N TYR A 81 -33.55 0.60 64.52
CA TYR A 81 -33.83 0.20 63.14
C TYR A 81 -33.52 1.32 62.14
N ASN A 82 -33.84 2.58 62.46
CA ASN A 82 -33.63 3.70 61.53
C ASN A 82 -32.15 4.06 61.38
N HIS A 83 -31.38 4.13 62.46
CA HIS A 83 -29.94 4.46 62.39
C HIS A 83 -29.15 3.38 61.63
N PHE A 84 -29.36 2.11 61.98
CA PHE A 84 -28.71 0.97 61.32
C PHE A 84 -29.09 0.88 59.83
N PHE A 85 -30.33 1.25 59.47
CA PHE A 85 -30.77 1.30 58.08
C PHE A 85 -30.01 2.36 57.26
N TYR A 86 -29.84 3.59 57.78
CA TYR A 86 -29.05 4.62 57.10
C TYR A 86 -27.58 4.27 56.98
N GLU A 87 -27.02 3.58 57.98
CA GLU A 87 -25.64 3.11 57.97
C GLU A 87 -25.40 2.01 56.92
N ILE A 88 -26.30 1.01 56.82
CA ILE A 88 -26.26 0.01 55.74
C ILE A 88 -26.33 0.67 54.37
N ILE A 89 -27.24 1.62 54.18
CA ILE A 89 -27.39 2.34 52.91
C ILE A 89 -26.11 3.15 52.59
N ALA A 90 -25.51 3.80 53.59
CA ALA A 90 -24.26 4.52 53.40
C ALA A 90 -23.11 3.59 52.97
N TYR A 91 -22.96 2.43 53.61
CA TYR A 91 -21.98 1.41 53.19
C TYR A 91 -22.22 0.92 51.77
N LEU A 92 -23.47 0.65 51.39
CA LEU A 92 -23.82 0.25 50.03
C LEU A 92 -23.40 1.33 49.03
N PHE A 93 -23.66 2.61 49.30
CA PHE A 93 -23.24 3.69 48.42
C PHE A 93 -21.72 3.91 48.39
N PHE A 94 -21.02 3.75 49.52
CA PHE A 94 -19.55 3.80 49.55
C PHE A 94 -18.91 2.64 48.78
N ILE A 95 -19.56 1.47 48.71
CA ILE A 95 -19.11 0.35 47.88
C ILE A 95 -19.46 0.57 46.41
N LEU A 96 -20.68 1.04 46.12
CA LEU A 96 -21.14 1.31 44.75
C LEU A 96 -20.36 2.44 44.07
N SER A 97 -19.86 3.42 44.83
CA SER A 97 -19.05 4.52 44.30
C SER A 97 -17.81 4.04 43.52
N PRO A 98 -16.82 3.35 44.12
CA PRO A 98 -15.65 2.85 43.40
C PRO A 98 -16.00 1.78 42.36
N ILE A 99 -17.00 0.93 42.62
CA ILE A 99 -17.47 -0.06 41.63
C ILE A 99 -17.97 0.66 40.37
N SER A 100 -18.75 1.72 40.53
CA SER A 100 -19.27 2.49 39.40
C SER A 100 -18.16 3.20 38.62
N LEU A 101 -17.16 3.75 39.32
CA LEU A 101 -15.99 4.36 38.69
C LEU A 101 -15.23 3.34 37.86
N ILE A 102 -14.91 2.18 38.44
CA ILE A 102 -14.19 1.08 37.79
C ILE A 102 -15.00 0.56 36.60
N TYR A 103 -16.29 0.30 36.78
CA TYR A 103 -17.15 -0.21 35.72
C TYR A 103 -17.20 0.75 34.53
N LEU A 104 -17.44 2.05 34.78
CA LEU A 104 -17.56 3.04 33.72
C LEU A 104 -16.23 3.39 33.05
N SER A 105 -15.11 3.33 33.79
CA SER A 105 -13.77 3.61 33.26
C SER A 105 -13.16 2.42 32.50
N THR A 106 -13.53 1.19 32.84
CA THR A 106 -13.04 -0.02 32.15
C THR A 106 -13.87 -0.37 30.92
N HIS A 107 -15.18 -0.07 30.95
CA HIS A 107 -16.09 -0.31 29.84
C HIS A 107 -15.83 0.66 28.69
N SER A 108 -14.98 0.25 27.75
CA SER A 108 -14.52 1.05 26.61
C SER A 108 -15.25 0.76 25.30
N ARG A 109 -16.06 -0.30 25.25
CA ARG A 109 -16.88 -0.65 24.08
C ARG A 109 -18.19 0.15 24.08
N GLY A 110 -18.74 0.40 22.89
CA GLY A 110 -20.03 1.07 22.71
C GLY A 110 -20.03 2.57 23.08
N LEU A 111 -18.86 3.20 23.14
CA LEU A 111 -18.73 4.64 23.40
C LEU A 111 -19.12 5.46 22.17
N PHE A 112 -18.84 4.95 20.96
CA PHE A 112 -19.27 5.54 19.71
C PHE A 112 -20.75 5.18 19.44
N ALA A 113 -21.65 6.14 19.70
CA ALA A 113 -23.10 6.01 19.52
C ALA A 113 -23.73 7.35 19.16
N SER A 114 -24.96 7.35 18.62
CA SER A 114 -25.64 8.56 18.11
C SER A 114 -25.66 9.77 19.05
N LYS A 115 -25.63 9.57 20.38
CA LYS A 115 -25.65 10.68 21.36
C LYS A 115 -24.26 11.25 21.69
N ASN A 116 -23.21 10.46 21.46
CA ASN A 116 -21.84 10.77 21.90
C ASN A 116 -20.85 10.84 20.75
N ALA A 117 -21.28 10.68 19.49
CA ALA A 117 -20.41 10.53 18.33
C ALA A 117 -19.47 11.74 18.12
N ASP A 118 -20.01 12.96 18.17
CA ASP A 118 -19.21 14.18 17.95
C ASP A 118 -18.24 14.43 19.11
N LYS A 119 -18.67 14.10 20.33
CA LYS A 119 -17.84 14.18 21.52
C LYS A 119 -16.74 13.11 21.51
N PHE A 120 -17.04 11.92 21.01
CA PHE A 120 -16.07 10.86 20.79
C PHE A 120 -15.04 11.30 19.75
N TYR A 121 -15.49 11.78 18.60
CA TYR A 121 -14.62 12.27 17.53
C TYR A 121 -13.68 13.38 18.03
N SER A 122 -14.23 14.47 18.57
CA SER A 122 -13.44 15.62 19.04
C SER A 122 -12.40 15.24 20.10
N LEU A 123 -12.76 14.41 21.09
CA LEU A 123 -11.83 13.97 22.12
C LEU A 123 -10.76 13.02 21.60
N ILE A 124 -11.11 12.08 20.70
CA ILE A 124 -10.12 11.18 20.12
C ILE A 124 -9.11 11.95 19.28
N ILE A 125 -9.56 12.86 18.42
CA ILE A 125 -8.65 13.70 17.62
C ILE A 125 -7.81 14.60 18.51
N GLN A 126 -8.39 15.22 19.54
CA GLN A 126 -7.65 16.04 20.48
C GLN A 126 -6.52 15.26 21.15
N GLU A 127 -6.80 14.05 21.67
CA GLU A 127 -5.78 13.27 22.38
C GLU A 127 -4.73 12.66 21.43
N ILE A 128 -5.12 12.29 20.20
CA ILE A 128 -4.18 11.86 19.15
C ILE A 128 -3.23 13.00 18.76
N SER A 129 -3.73 14.24 18.68
CA SER A 129 -2.92 15.42 18.34
C SER A 129 -1.96 15.86 19.46
N THR A 130 -1.99 15.22 20.63
CA THR A 130 -1.04 15.53 21.70
C THR A 130 0.31 14.85 21.48
N ASN A 131 1.42 15.52 21.79
CA ASN A 131 2.77 14.94 21.72
C ASN A 131 3.09 13.93 22.85
N ASN A 132 2.08 13.21 23.37
CA ASN A 132 2.25 12.29 24.49
C ASN A 132 1.90 10.85 24.07
N ASP A 133 2.93 10.02 23.90
CA ASP A 133 2.80 8.62 23.49
C ASP A 133 1.84 7.80 24.35
N GLU A 134 1.77 8.03 25.67
CA GLU A 134 0.85 7.28 26.55
C GLU A 134 -0.61 7.60 26.20
N ARG A 135 -0.90 8.87 25.93
CA ARG A 135 -2.25 9.34 25.56
C ARG A 135 -2.64 8.92 24.15
N ILE A 136 -1.73 9.00 23.19
CA ILE A 136 -1.94 8.51 21.82
C ILE A 136 -2.28 7.02 21.85
N ASN A 137 -1.49 6.21 22.59
CA ASN A 137 -1.76 4.77 22.72
C ASN A 137 -3.10 4.49 23.41
N ALA A 138 -3.46 5.26 24.44
CA ALA A 138 -4.74 5.13 25.10
C ALA A 138 -5.92 5.46 24.15
N ALA A 139 -5.81 6.55 23.37
CA ALA A 139 -6.78 6.94 22.37
C ALA A 139 -6.92 5.88 21.27
N LEU A 140 -5.81 5.32 20.78
CA LEU A 140 -5.81 4.23 19.80
C LEU A 140 -6.53 2.98 20.34
N ILE A 141 -6.29 2.58 21.59
CA ILE A 141 -7.00 1.43 22.20
C ILE A 141 -8.51 1.69 22.26
N ILE A 142 -8.92 2.91 22.63
CA ILE A 142 -10.34 3.28 22.70
C ILE A 142 -10.97 3.30 21.29
N LEU A 143 -10.24 3.83 20.31
CA LEU A 143 -10.64 3.80 18.90
C LEU A 143 -10.86 2.36 18.42
N LEU A 144 -9.88 1.47 18.62
CA LEU A 144 -9.95 0.07 18.23
C LEU A 144 -11.13 -0.67 18.89
N ASN A 145 -11.37 -0.43 20.19
CA ASN A 145 -12.50 -1.03 20.92
C ASN A 145 -13.88 -0.58 20.40
N ASN A 146 -13.94 0.48 19.58
CA ASN A 146 -15.17 0.98 18.97
C ASN A 146 -15.14 0.91 17.44
N PHE A 147 -14.08 0.36 16.84
CA PHE A 147 -13.85 0.41 15.40
C PHE A 147 -14.96 -0.28 14.59
N GLU A 148 -15.43 -1.43 15.06
CA GLU A 148 -16.57 -2.14 14.47
C GLU A 148 -17.85 -1.29 14.45
N ASN A 149 -18.13 -0.54 15.52
CA ASN A 149 -19.28 0.37 15.57
C ASN A 149 -19.13 1.55 14.61
N ILE A 150 -17.91 2.05 14.42
CA ILE A 150 -17.59 3.11 13.47
C ILE A 150 -17.85 2.60 12.04
N CYS A 151 -17.31 1.43 11.67
CA CYS A 151 -17.54 0.84 10.35
C CYS A 151 -19.01 0.50 10.10
N MET A 152 -19.73 -0.03 11.10
CA MET A 152 -21.18 -0.23 11.01
C MET A 152 -21.94 1.07 10.74
N ALA A 153 -21.57 2.16 11.41
CA ALA A 153 -22.23 3.46 11.25
C ALA A 153 -22.01 4.08 9.87
N VAL A 154 -20.86 3.80 9.23
CA VAL A 154 -20.58 4.23 7.86
C VAL A 154 -21.51 3.54 6.85
N LYS A 155 -21.71 2.24 7.02
CA LYS A 155 -22.38 1.40 6.02
C LYS A 155 -23.89 1.29 6.21
N ASN A 156 -24.35 1.18 7.44
CA ASN A 156 -25.77 1.07 7.74
C ASN A 156 -26.45 2.44 7.56
N ASN A 157 -27.77 2.47 7.34
CA ASN A 157 -28.59 3.69 7.25
C ASN A 157 -28.66 4.43 8.61
N ALA A 158 -27.51 4.76 9.18
CA ALA A 158 -27.34 5.57 10.36
C ALA A 158 -27.78 7.00 10.08
N LYS A 159 -28.08 7.74 11.15
CA LYS A 159 -28.30 9.18 11.06
C LYS A 159 -27.11 9.85 10.39
N LYS A 160 -27.38 10.83 9.53
CA LYS A 160 -26.37 11.54 8.73
C LYS A 160 -25.17 12.00 9.57
N GLU A 161 -25.42 12.65 10.71
CA GLU A 161 -24.39 13.13 11.64
C GLU A 161 -23.50 12.01 12.19
N LEU A 162 -24.08 10.86 12.56
CA LEU A 162 -23.32 9.71 13.05
C LEU A 162 -22.40 9.14 11.98
N ARG A 163 -22.89 9.10 10.73
CA ARG A 163 -22.11 8.65 9.57
C ARG A 163 -20.98 9.63 9.24
N GLU A 164 -21.24 10.93 9.26
CA GLU A 164 -20.23 11.96 9.01
C GLU A 164 -19.10 11.93 10.05
N SER A 165 -19.45 11.80 11.33
CA SER A 165 -18.47 11.62 12.41
C SER A 165 -17.70 10.30 12.25
N ALA A 166 -18.34 9.21 11.82
CA ALA A 166 -17.65 7.95 11.56
C ALA A 166 -16.64 8.05 10.39
N CYS A 167 -17.04 8.61 9.24
CA CYS A 167 -16.14 8.83 8.12
C CYS A 167 -14.98 9.77 8.50
N SER A 168 -15.27 10.83 9.27
CA SER A 168 -14.25 11.78 9.74
C SER A 168 -13.23 11.12 10.67
N ILE A 169 -13.66 10.18 11.52
CA ILE A 169 -12.73 9.38 12.33
C ILE A 169 -11.84 8.51 11.43
N LEU A 170 -12.44 7.80 10.46
CA LEU A 170 -11.66 6.95 9.55
C LEU A 170 -10.66 7.75 8.73
N ASP A 171 -10.98 8.97 8.32
CA ASP A 171 -10.07 9.81 7.54
C ASP A 171 -9.05 10.53 8.39
N VAL A 172 -9.44 11.16 9.51
CA VAL A 172 -8.53 12.01 10.29
C VAL A 172 -7.70 11.19 11.28
N ALA A 173 -8.31 10.26 12.03
CA ALA A 173 -7.58 9.52 13.06
C ALA A 173 -6.61 8.49 12.45
N LEU A 174 -7.00 7.84 11.34
CA LEU A 174 -6.14 6.87 10.66
C LEU A 174 -5.15 7.50 9.66
N SER A 175 -5.19 8.82 9.45
CA SER A 175 -4.17 9.53 8.68
C SER A 175 -3.16 10.30 9.53
N ASP A 176 -3.38 10.39 10.84
CA ASP A 176 -2.42 10.98 11.77
C ASP A 176 -1.09 10.21 11.76
N GLU A 177 0.02 10.92 11.60
CA GLU A 177 1.35 10.34 11.43
C GLU A 177 1.75 9.46 12.63
N SER A 178 1.43 9.88 13.85
CA SER A 178 1.79 9.16 15.06
C SER A 178 1.03 7.84 15.15
N ILE A 179 -0.28 7.88 14.86
CA ILE A 179 -1.12 6.67 14.83
C ILE A 179 -0.69 5.72 13.72
N VAL A 180 -0.50 6.23 12.50
CA VAL A 180 -0.06 5.43 11.36
C VAL A 180 1.28 4.75 11.69
N LYS A 181 2.25 5.48 12.22
CA LYS A 181 3.55 4.92 12.61
C LYS A 181 3.42 3.82 13.66
N ILE A 182 2.58 4.00 14.69
CA ILE A 182 2.35 2.95 15.70
C ILE A 182 1.71 1.71 15.06
N LEU A 183 0.68 1.90 14.23
CA LEU A 183 -0.04 0.82 13.55
C LEU A 183 0.87 0.02 12.61
N THR A 184 1.73 0.69 11.84
CA THR A 184 2.56 0.03 10.82
C THR A 184 3.88 -0.51 11.33
N THR A 185 4.31 -0.17 12.56
CA THR A 185 5.63 -0.58 13.09
C THR A 185 5.58 -1.37 14.40
N LYS A 186 4.54 -1.17 15.23
CA LYS A 186 4.45 -1.73 16.61
C LYS A 186 3.21 -2.60 16.86
N ARG A 187 2.06 -2.29 16.24
CA ARG A 187 0.76 -2.95 16.54
C ARG A 187 0.19 -3.70 15.33
N LEU A 188 0.83 -4.83 14.98
CA LEU A 188 0.40 -5.70 13.88
C LEU A 188 -1.02 -6.24 14.09
N ASP A 189 -1.35 -6.61 15.33
CA ASP A 189 -2.69 -7.07 15.75
C ASP A 189 -3.78 -6.04 15.42
N ALA A 190 -3.53 -4.77 15.73
CA ALA A 190 -4.47 -3.68 15.47
C ALA A 190 -4.62 -3.42 13.97
N LEU A 191 -3.50 -3.47 13.24
CA LEU A 191 -3.48 -3.27 11.80
C LEU A 191 -4.31 -4.34 11.08
N GLN A 192 -4.15 -5.61 11.44
CA GLN A 192 -4.94 -6.71 10.88
C GLN A 192 -6.43 -6.53 11.20
N TYR A 193 -6.75 -6.27 12.47
CA TYR A 193 -8.13 -6.04 12.89
C TYR A 193 -8.81 -4.89 12.12
N ILE A 194 -8.07 -3.81 11.84
CA ILE A 194 -8.57 -2.69 11.03
C ILE A 194 -8.94 -3.17 9.61
N PHE A 195 -8.03 -3.85 8.91
CA PHE A 195 -8.28 -4.31 7.55
C PHE A 195 -9.39 -5.37 7.47
N GLU A 196 -9.41 -6.33 8.40
CA GLU A 196 -10.46 -7.34 8.50
C GLU A 196 -11.84 -6.71 8.72
N THR A 197 -11.91 -5.69 9.58
CA THR A 197 -13.17 -4.98 9.86
C THR A 197 -13.61 -4.15 8.64
N ILE A 198 -12.69 -3.47 7.97
CA ILE A 198 -12.97 -2.74 6.72
C ILE A 198 -13.52 -3.65 5.64
N GLU A 199 -12.90 -4.82 5.47
CA GLU A 199 -13.35 -5.86 4.55
C GLU A 199 -14.75 -6.37 4.93
N LYS A 200 -14.96 -6.73 6.20
CA LYS A 200 -16.24 -7.24 6.74
C LYS A 200 -17.41 -6.29 6.45
N TYR A 201 -17.19 -4.97 6.56
CA TYR A 201 -18.22 -3.96 6.31
C TYR A 201 -18.21 -3.37 4.90
N ASN A 202 -17.32 -3.85 4.02
CA ASN A 202 -17.19 -3.40 2.64
C ASN A 202 -17.13 -1.86 2.52
N ILE A 203 -16.23 -1.27 3.33
CA ILE A 203 -15.96 0.17 3.34
C ILE A 203 -15.17 0.54 2.08
N ASN A 204 -15.54 1.64 1.42
CA ASN A 204 -14.92 2.08 0.18
C ASN A 204 -14.13 3.40 0.31
N LYS A 205 -13.36 3.75 -0.74
CA LYS A 205 -12.58 5.00 -0.80
C LYS A 205 -13.36 6.29 -0.61
N ASN A 206 -14.67 6.33 -0.85
CA ASN A 206 -15.46 7.55 -0.63
C ASN A 206 -15.80 7.75 0.85
N GLU A 207 -15.69 6.68 1.64
CA GLU A 207 -16.02 6.63 3.06
C GLU A 207 -14.76 6.72 3.96
N ALA A 208 -13.62 6.26 3.46
CA ALA A 208 -12.32 6.32 4.12
C ALA A 208 -11.22 6.65 3.09
N ARG A 209 -11.23 7.87 2.58
CA ARG A 209 -10.40 8.30 1.45
C ARG A 209 -8.92 8.38 1.77
N ILE A 210 -8.58 8.92 2.94
CA ILE A 210 -7.20 9.30 3.29
C ILE A 210 -6.61 8.30 4.28
N GLY A 211 -7.38 7.87 5.28
CA GLY A 211 -6.86 7.05 6.38
C GLY A 211 -6.20 5.75 5.93
N ILE A 212 -6.91 4.95 5.12
CA ILE A 212 -6.38 3.67 4.64
C ILE A 212 -5.21 3.88 3.69
N SER A 213 -5.29 4.89 2.85
CA SER A 213 -4.19 5.23 1.96
C SER A 213 -2.95 5.68 2.73
N ALA A 214 -3.09 6.42 3.83
CA ALA A 214 -1.97 6.84 4.68
C ALA A 214 -1.29 5.63 5.37
N ILE A 215 -2.08 4.66 5.86
CA ILE A 215 -1.57 3.42 6.41
C ILE A 215 -0.76 2.64 5.36
N VAL A 216 -1.34 2.39 4.18
CA VAL A 216 -0.66 1.63 3.12
C VAL A 216 0.56 2.39 2.59
N LYS A 217 0.48 3.72 2.47
CA LYS A 217 1.62 4.58 2.15
C LYS A 217 2.76 4.33 3.14
N ASN A 218 2.50 4.44 4.45
CA ASN A 218 3.57 4.24 5.43
C ASN A 218 4.11 2.81 5.44
N LEU A 219 3.27 1.79 5.17
CA LEU A 219 3.75 0.42 4.98
C LEU A 219 4.73 0.29 3.81
N LEU A 220 4.46 0.94 2.68
CA LEU A 220 5.32 0.88 1.49
C LEU A 220 6.62 1.68 1.65
N TYR A 221 6.62 2.77 2.41
CA TYR A 221 7.74 3.72 2.44
C TYR A 221 8.60 3.69 3.70
N ASP A 222 8.04 3.42 4.87
CA ASP A 222 8.80 3.39 6.11
C ASP A 222 9.61 2.09 6.20
N LYS A 223 10.95 2.20 6.24
CA LYS A 223 11.86 1.06 6.34
C LYS A 223 11.68 0.26 7.63
N GLU A 224 11.07 0.86 8.66
CA GLU A 224 10.74 0.21 9.93
C GLU A 224 9.34 -0.43 9.92
N SER A 225 8.61 -0.35 8.80
CA SER A 225 7.27 -0.90 8.69
C SER A 225 7.27 -2.44 8.67
N PHE A 226 6.10 -3.02 8.91
CA PHE A 226 5.91 -4.46 8.83
C PHE A 226 6.24 -5.05 7.45
N PHE A 227 6.05 -4.31 6.35
CA PHE A 227 6.40 -4.81 5.01
C PHE A 227 7.91 -5.07 4.86
N TYR A 228 8.74 -4.14 5.35
CA TYR A 228 10.21 -4.30 5.32
C TYR A 228 10.68 -5.33 6.36
N LYS A 229 10.07 -5.37 7.55
CA LYS A 229 10.37 -6.38 8.57
C LYS A 229 10.07 -7.80 8.07
N GLN A 230 8.99 -7.99 7.32
CA GLN A 230 8.65 -9.28 6.71
C GLN A 230 9.62 -9.70 5.61
N LEU A 231 10.04 -8.78 4.74
CA LEU A 231 11.08 -9.08 3.74
C LEU A 231 12.40 -9.50 4.40
N ASN A 232 12.75 -8.87 5.52
CA ASN A 232 13.95 -9.23 6.30
C ASN A 232 13.75 -10.46 7.21
N SER A 233 12.58 -11.12 7.16
CA SER A 233 12.21 -12.25 8.02
C SER A 233 12.45 -11.97 9.52
N ASN A 234 12.05 -10.79 10.00
CA ASN A 234 12.37 -10.32 11.36
C ASN A 234 11.13 -9.95 12.20
N GLY A 235 11.18 -10.27 13.49
CA GLY A 235 10.29 -9.77 14.54
C GLY A 235 8.87 -10.37 14.51
N LEU A 236 7.93 -9.64 15.13
CA LEU A 236 6.50 -10.00 15.20
C LEU A 236 5.85 -10.14 13.81
N ALA A 237 6.48 -9.63 12.76
CA ALA A 237 5.96 -9.68 11.40
C ALA A 237 5.96 -11.12 10.81
N LEU A 238 6.65 -12.06 11.45
CA LEU A 238 6.61 -13.49 11.14
C LEU A 238 5.36 -14.19 11.66
N SER A 239 4.67 -13.63 12.67
CA SER A 239 3.49 -14.28 13.26
C SER A 239 2.29 -14.24 12.35
N SER A 240 2.22 -13.25 11.45
CA SER A 240 1.11 -13.09 10.52
C SER A 240 1.52 -12.31 9.28
N ASN A 241 0.97 -12.69 8.12
CA ASN A 241 1.35 -12.12 6.83
C ASN A 241 0.48 -10.90 6.47
N ILE A 242 0.86 -9.70 6.90
CA ILE A 242 0.12 -8.47 6.55
C ILE A 242 0.00 -8.21 5.04
N TYR A 243 0.95 -8.67 4.21
CA TYR A 243 0.76 -8.58 2.75
C TYR A 243 -0.46 -9.37 2.29
N GLU A 244 -0.70 -10.54 2.88
CA GLU A 244 -1.87 -11.35 2.55
C GLU A 244 -3.16 -10.70 3.04
N THR A 245 -3.18 -10.17 4.26
CA THR A 245 -4.35 -9.45 4.79
C THR A 245 -4.80 -8.32 3.86
N ILE A 246 -3.86 -7.57 3.26
CA ILE A 246 -4.17 -6.42 2.41
C ILE A 246 -4.39 -6.84 0.96
N TYR A 247 -3.44 -7.57 0.36
CA TYR A 247 -3.39 -7.82 -1.08
C TYR A 247 -4.03 -9.15 -1.52
N ARG A 248 -4.43 -10.04 -0.59
CA ARG A 248 -5.32 -11.19 -0.93
C ARG A 248 -6.81 -10.86 -0.83
N SER A 249 -7.17 -9.72 -0.25
CA SER A 249 -8.57 -9.28 -0.22
C SER A 249 -8.95 -8.60 -1.54
N PHE A 250 -9.82 -9.23 -2.32
CA PHE A 250 -10.39 -8.60 -3.51
C PHE A 250 -11.27 -7.39 -3.17
N ILE A 251 -11.83 -7.33 -1.95
CA ILE A 251 -12.62 -6.20 -1.48
C ILE A 251 -11.70 -5.00 -1.28
N ILE A 252 -10.61 -5.15 -0.53
CA ILE A 252 -9.66 -4.06 -0.28
C ILE A 252 -9.07 -3.56 -1.60
N LEU A 253 -8.61 -4.47 -2.47
CA LEU A 253 -8.04 -4.14 -3.77
C LEU A 253 -8.99 -3.35 -4.67
N ASN A 254 -10.28 -3.67 -4.68
CA ASN A 254 -11.26 -2.97 -5.51
C ASN A 254 -11.73 -1.65 -4.90
N ASN A 255 -11.84 -1.60 -3.57
CA ASN A 255 -12.40 -0.47 -2.86
C ASN A 255 -11.40 0.66 -2.63
N PHE A 256 -10.11 0.33 -2.53
CA PHE A 256 -9.03 1.28 -2.28
C PHE A 256 -8.01 1.24 -3.42
N ASN A 257 -7.62 2.42 -3.89
CA ASN A 257 -6.60 2.55 -4.91
C ASN A 257 -5.19 2.35 -4.30
N LEU A 258 -4.80 1.11 -4.04
CA LEU A 258 -3.53 0.79 -3.35
C LEU A 258 -2.28 1.15 -4.17
N PHE A 259 -2.41 1.21 -5.50
CA PHE A 259 -1.32 1.51 -6.41
C PHE A 259 -1.51 2.83 -7.18
N ARG A 260 -2.30 3.77 -6.65
CA ARG A 260 -2.41 5.14 -7.20
C ARG A 260 -2.28 6.17 -6.08
N TYR A 261 -2.31 7.43 -6.47
CA TYR A 261 -2.52 8.53 -5.54
C TYR A 261 -3.79 8.28 -4.68
N PRO A 262 -3.77 8.53 -3.35
CA PRO A 262 -2.70 9.19 -2.58
C PRO A 262 -1.67 8.25 -1.95
N VAL A 263 -1.76 6.93 -2.18
CA VAL A 263 -0.81 5.96 -1.63
C VAL A 263 0.57 6.18 -2.26
N LEU A 264 0.62 6.23 -3.59
CA LEU A 264 1.85 6.42 -4.35
C LEU A 264 1.97 7.88 -4.82
N ASP A 265 3.00 8.58 -4.32
CA ASP A 265 3.22 10.00 -4.57
C ASP A 265 4.34 10.22 -5.60
N TYR A 266 4.08 11.05 -6.63
CA TYR A 266 4.95 11.25 -7.80
C TYR A 266 6.39 11.60 -7.44
N LEU A 267 6.60 12.41 -6.38
CA LEU A 267 7.93 12.81 -5.92
C LEU A 267 8.80 11.62 -5.46
N LEU A 268 8.18 10.52 -5.07
CA LEU A 268 8.85 9.35 -4.49
C LEU A 268 9.41 8.38 -5.54
N THR A 269 8.98 8.49 -6.81
CA THR A 269 9.55 7.70 -7.92
C THR A 269 11.04 7.96 -8.15
N LYS A 270 11.56 9.07 -7.63
CA LYS A 270 12.94 9.53 -7.88
C LYS A 270 13.98 8.95 -6.92
N ASN A 271 13.58 8.54 -5.71
CA ASN A 271 14.51 8.17 -4.62
C ASN A 271 14.08 6.90 -3.86
N ILE A 272 13.62 5.87 -4.58
CA ILE A 272 13.26 4.60 -3.95
C ILE A 272 14.48 3.67 -3.82
N SER A 273 14.65 3.07 -2.64
CA SER A 273 15.72 2.07 -2.41
C SER A 273 15.38 0.71 -3.04
N VAL A 274 16.41 -0.12 -3.27
CA VAL A 274 16.25 -1.51 -3.76
C VAL A 274 15.21 -2.29 -2.94
N LYS A 275 15.30 -2.26 -1.60
CA LYS A 275 14.31 -2.92 -0.72
C LYS A 275 12.89 -2.39 -0.89
N GLY A 276 12.73 -1.09 -1.17
CA GLY A 276 11.42 -0.51 -1.44
C GLY A 276 10.81 -1.05 -2.73
N ILE A 277 11.63 -1.29 -3.75
CA ILE A 277 11.19 -1.94 -4.99
C ILE A 277 10.80 -3.40 -4.72
N GLU A 278 11.54 -4.13 -3.88
CA GLU A 278 11.16 -5.49 -3.46
C GLU A 278 9.80 -5.51 -2.75
N VAL A 279 9.52 -4.54 -1.87
CA VAL A 279 8.21 -4.38 -1.21
C VAL A 279 7.10 -4.17 -2.24
N ILE A 280 7.32 -3.31 -3.24
CA ILE A 280 6.35 -3.02 -4.30
C ILE A 280 6.11 -4.27 -5.15
N ILE A 281 7.17 -4.93 -5.62
CA ILE A 281 7.08 -6.17 -6.40
C ILE A 281 6.33 -7.24 -5.61
N LYS A 282 6.63 -7.42 -4.32
CA LYS A 282 5.93 -8.39 -3.47
C LYS A 282 4.44 -8.09 -3.36
N SER A 283 4.09 -6.82 -3.15
CA SER A 283 2.70 -6.34 -3.09
C SER A 283 1.95 -6.58 -4.41
N LEU A 284 2.59 -6.26 -5.53
CA LEU A 284 2.05 -6.43 -6.88
C LEU A 284 1.87 -7.92 -7.22
N SER A 285 2.84 -8.77 -6.90
CA SER A 285 2.79 -10.22 -7.12
C SER A 285 1.59 -10.86 -6.42
N ILE A 286 1.36 -10.53 -5.14
CA ILE A 286 0.22 -11.07 -4.38
C ILE A 286 -1.11 -10.56 -4.95
N SER A 287 -1.15 -9.30 -5.42
CA SER A 287 -2.34 -8.75 -6.09
C SER A 287 -2.64 -9.47 -7.41
N ILE A 288 -1.61 -9.77 -8.21
CA ILE A 288 -1.71 -10.54 -9.45
C ILE A 288 -2.21 -11.96 -9.17
N GLU A 289 -1.64 -12.66 -8.19
CA GLU A 289 -2.10 -13.99 -7.78
C GLU A 289 -3.57 -13.96 -7.38
N THR A 290 -3.98 -12.96 -6.61
CA THR A 290 -5.36 -12.80 -6.14
C THR A 290 -6.33 -12.55 -7.28
N TYR A 291 -5.93 -11.76 -8.28
CA TYR A 291 -6.69 -11.57 -9.50
C TYR A 291 -6.85 -12.87 -10.28
N LEU A 292 -5.75 -13.59 -10.54
CA LEU A 292 -5.77 -14.82 -11.33
C LEU A 292 -6.56 -15.95 -10.65
N LYS A 293 -6.53 -16.03 -9.32
CA LYS A 293 -7.29 -17.02 -8.53
C LYS A 293 -8.77 -16.68 -8.41
N SER A 294 -9.10 -15.42 -8.13
CA SER A 294 -10.47 -15.03 -7.79
C SER A 294 -11.30 -14.59 -8.99
N GLY A 295 -10.69 -13.92 -9.97
CA GLY A 295 -11.38 -13.22 -11.05
C GLY A 295 -12.27 -12.06 -10.62
N LYS A 296 -12.19 -11.63 -9.36
CA LYS A 296 -13.05 -10.58 -8.78
C LYS A 296 -12.37 -9.22 -8.68
N VAL A 297 -11.05 -9.17 -8.82
CA VAL A 297 -10.28 -7.93 -8.77
C VAL A 297 -10.36 -7.23 -10.12
N ASN A 298 -10.51 -5.91 -10.13
CA ASN A 298 -10.47 -5.10 -11.34
C ASN A 298 -9.01 -5.01 -11.85
N ALA A 299 -8.78 -5.40 -13.12
CA ALA A 299 -7.46 -5.37 -13.73
C ALA A 299 -6.80 -3.98 -13.69
N GLY A 300 -7.59 -2.91 -13.81
CA GLY A 300 -7.11 -1.52 -13.76
C GLY A 300 -6.43 -1.14 -12.44
N GLN A 301 -6.77 -1.81 -11.33
CA GLN A 301 -6.08 -1.60 -10.04
C GLN A 301 -4.67 -2.18 -10.05
N ILE A 302 -4.47 -3.30 -10.73
CA ILE A 302 -3.16 -3.95 -10.89
C ILE A 302 -2.34 -3.24 -11.96
N ASN A 303 -2.97 -2.82 -13.06
CA ASN A 303 -2.33 -2.06 -14.14
C ASN A 303 -1.76 -0.72 -13.65
N ALA A 304 -2.38 -0.11 -12.64
CA ALA A 304 -1.82 1.03 -11.94
C ALA A 304 -0.47 0.72 -11.25
N GLY A 305 -0.33 -0.47 -10.66
CA GLY A 305 0.93 -0.94 -10.09
C GLY A 305 2.01 -1.16 -11.15
N PHE A 306 1.65 -1.69 -12.32
CA PHE A 306 2.55 -1.79 -13.47
C PHE A 306 2.98 -0.42 -14.01
N SER A 307 2.06 0.53 -14.11
CA SER A 307 2.38 1.92 -14.50
C SER A 307 3.40 2.51 -13.54
N TRP A 308 3.16 2.38 -12.23
CA TRP A 308 4.07 2.92 -11.21
C TRP A 308 5.47 2.29 -11.25
N LEU A 309 5.54 0.97 -11.37
CA LEU A 309 6.83 0.27 -11.51
C LEU A 309 7.58 0.73 -12.77
N SER A 310 6.85 1.00 -13.85
CA SER A 310 7.41 1.53 -15.09
C SER A 310 7.92 2.97 -14.94
N ASP A 311 7.23 3.81 -14.14
CA ASP A 311 7.69 5.16 -13.81
C ASP A 311 8.97 5.14 -12.97
N ILE A 312 9.08 4.23 -11.99
CA ILE A 312 10.31 4.03 -11.22
C ILE A 312 11.45 3.62 -12.17
N PHE A 313 11.20 2.65 -13.06
CA PHE A 313 12.17 2.17 -14.02
C PHE A 313 12.65 3.29 -14.96
N GLU A 314 11.73 4.12 -15.46
CA GLU A 314 12.04 5.27 -16.30
C GLU A 314 12.93 6.29 -15.57
N ASN A 315 12.57 6.66 -14.33
CA ASN A 315 13.35 7.61 -13.54
C ASN A 315 14.76 7.09 -13.23
N LEU A 316 14.91 5.79 -12.94
CA LEU A 316 16.22 5.16 -12.76
C LEU A 316 17.06 5.24 -14.05
N CYS A 317 16.46 4.91 -15.21
CA CYS A 317 17.16 5.00 -16.50
C CYS A 317 17.55 6.45 -16.83
N PHE A 318 16.68 7.42 -16.53
CA PHE A 318 16.97 8.83 -16.73
C PHE A 318 18.13 9.29 -15.85
N LYS A 319 18.12 8.95 -14.55
CA LYS A 319 19.19 9.26 -13.59
C LYS A 319 20.54 8.68 -14.04
N ILE A 320 20.55 7.41 -14.47
CA ILE A 320 21.76 6.78 -15.01
C ILE A 320 22.24 7.51 -16.27
N SER A 321 21.34 7.84 -17.20
CA SER A 321 21.66 8.58 -18.43
C SER A 321 22.28 9.95 -18.15
N GLU A 322 21.77 10.69 -17.16
CA GLU A 322 22.33 12.00 -16.78
C GLU A 322 23.77 11.88 -16.28
N GLU A 323 24.06 10.89 -15.43
CA GLU A 323 25.42 10.65 -14.92
C GLU A 323 26.37 10.10 -15.99
N GLU A 324 25.89 9.25 -16.91
CA GLU A 324 26.67 8.83 -18.08
C GLU A 324 27.09 10.03 -18.96
N ARG A 325 26.19 11.01 -19.14
CA ARG A 325 26.51 12.24 -19.89
C ARG A 325 27.56 13.11 -19.20
N ARG A 326 27.67 13.02 -17.87
CA ARG A 326 28.72 13.69 -17.09
C ARG A 326 30.07 12.98 -17.14
N GLY A 327 30.15 11.83 -17.80
CA GLY A 327 31.37 11.04 -17.96
C GLY A 327 31.67 10.12 -16.77
N LEU A 328 30.70 9.89 -15.90
CA LEU A 328 30.82 8.99 -14.74
C LEU A 328 30.70 7.53 -15.18
N ASP A 329 31.54 6.64 -14.66
CA ASP A 329 31.30 5.19 -14.77
C ASP A 329 30.17 4.78 -13.82
N THR A 330 28.96 4.75 -14.37
CA THR A 330 27.74 4.47 -13.61
C THR A 330 27.68 3.03 -13.09
N THR A 331 28.46 2.11 -13.65
CA THR A 331 28.47 0.69 -13.24
C THR A 331 28.83 0.52 -11.78
N TYR A 332 29.83 1.29 -11.33
CA TYR A 332 30.31 1.25 -9.95
C TYR A 332 29.67 2.33 -9.09
N ALA A 333 29.51 3.54 -9.64
CA ALA A 333 29.04 4.68 -8.87
C ALA A 333 27.52 4.67 -8.62
N LEU A 334 26.73 4.06 -9.51
CA LEU A 334 25.26 3.91 -9.39
C LEU A 334 24.86 2.43 -9.25
N LYS A 335 25.60 1.69 -8.43
CA LYS A 335 25.38 0.25 -8.23
C LYS A 335 23.96 -0.08 -7.75
N GLU A 336 23.41 0.72 -6.84
CA GLU A 336 22.06 0.50 -6.30
C GLU A 336 20.97 0.76 -7.34
N GLU A 337 21.14 1.77 -8.19
CA GLU A 337 20.23 2.06 -9.29
C GLU A 337 20.26 0.95 -10.35
N TRP A 338 21.45 0.48 -10.72
CA TRP A 338 21.58 -0.66 -11.62
C TRP A 338 20.99 -1.94 -11.03
N GLN A 339 21.16 -2.19 -9.73
CA GLN A 339 20.49 -3.30 -9.03
C GLN A 339 18.96 -3.16 -9.09
N SER A 340 18.46 -1.94 -8.89
CA SER A 340 17.03 -1.63 -8.96
C SER A 340 16.46 -1.86 -10.36
N VAL A 341 17.14 -1.40 -11.41
CA VAL A 341 16.78 -1.64 -12.81
C VAL A 341 16.76 -3.14 -13.11
N ASN A 342 17.79 -3.87 -12.66
CA ASN A 342 17.87 -5.32 -12.86
C ASN A 342 16.74 -6.06 -12.13
N LEU A 343 16.41 -5.67 -10.91
CA LEU A 343 15.32 -6.27 -10.12
C LEU A 343 13.97 -6.11 -10.83
N ILE A 344 13.64 -4.89 -11.29
CA ILE A 344 12.42 -4.65 -12.05
C ILE A 344 12.42 -5.43 -13.37
N SER A 345 13.57 -5.48 -14.07
CA SER A 345 13.67 -6.23 -15.33
C SER A 345 13.51 -7.74 -15.15
N SER A 346 13.99 -8.31 -14.03
CA SER A 346 13.79 -9.72 -13.69
C SER A 346 12.33 -10.00 -13.40
N PHE A 347 11.66 -9.12 -12.66
CA PHE A 347 10.24 -9.27 -12.38
C PHE A 347 9.40 -9.24 -13.67
N LEU A 348 9.62 -8.21 -14.51
CA LEU A 348 8.89 -8.05 -15.77
C LEU A 348 9.26 -9.12 -16.80
N GLY A 349 10.50 -9.58 -16.82
CA GLY A 349 11.00 -10.47 -17.86
C GLY A 349 10.97 -11.96 -17.52
N HIS A 350 10.79 -12.30 -16.24
CA HIS A 350 10.80 -13.69 -15.74
C HIS A 350 9.69 -13.94 -14.73
N ASP A 351 9.74 -13.31 -13.55
CA ASP A 351 8.92 -13.72 -12.40
C ASP A 351 7.42 -13.67 -12.69
N TYR A 352 6.96 -12.65 -13.44
CA TYR A 352 5.56 -12.51 -13.83
C TYR A 352 4.98 -13.74 -14.55
N SER A 353 5.78 -14.41 -15.38
CA SER A 353 5.37 -15.59 -16.15
C SER A 353 5.25 -16.84 -15.27
N PHE A 354 5.83 -16.83 -14.07
CA PHE A 354 5.78 -17.93 -13.10
C PHE A 354 4.76 -17.70 -11.99
N LEU A 355 4.26 -16.47 -11.83
CA LEU A 355 3.25 -16.17 -10.81
C LEU A 355 2.04 -17.08 -10.97
N ALA A 356 1.69 -17.76 -9.86
CA ALA A 356 0.58 -18.70 -9.76
C ALA A 356 0.65 -19.94 -10.70
N TYR A 357 1.81 -20.22 -11.31
CA TYR A 357 1.98 -21.29 -12.31
C TYR A 357 1.68 -22.71 -11.78
N ASN A 358 1.79 -22.95 -10.47
CA ASN A 358 1.52 -24.25 -9.83
C ASN A 358 0.18 -24.30 -9.07
N GLU A 359 -0.67 -23.29 -9.23
CA GLU A 359 -1.88 -23.12 -8.42
C GLU A 359 -3.15 -23.29 -9.26
N VAL A 360 -4.28 -23.60 -8.60
CA VAL A 360 -5.58 -23.67 -9.28
C VAL A 360 -6.05 -22.25 -9.59
N LEU A 361 -6.12 -21.91 -10.87
CA LEU A 361 -6.51 -20.58 -11.37
C LEU A 361 -7.96 -20.55 -11.82
N ASN A 362 -8.52 -19.34 -11.90
CA ASN A 362 -9.82 -19.14 -12.53
C ASN A 362 -9.68 -19.22 -14.06
N GLU A 363 -10.17 -20.31 -14.65
CA GLU A 363 -10.07 -20.56 -16.10
C GLU A 363 -10.68 -19.45 -16.96
N ALA A 364 -11.79 -18.84 -16.53
CA ALA A 364 -12.42 -17.75 -17.28
C ALA A 364 -11.52 -16.51 -17.34
N VAL A 365 -10.77 -16.23 -16.27
CA VAL A 365 -9.78 -15.14 -16.24
C VAL A 365 -8.62 -15.47 -17.17
N VAL A 366 -8.08 -16.69 -17.10
CA VAL A 366 -6.96 -17.12 -17.94
C VAL A 366 -7.31 -17.03 -19.43
N GLU A 367 -8.49 -17.50 -19.83
CA GLU A 367 -8.96 -17.40 -21.22
C GLU A 367 -9.22 -15.96 -21.67
N LYS A 368 -9.61 -15.08 -20.75
CA LYS A 368 -9.71 -13.63 -21.02
C LYS A 368 -8.34 -13.02 -21.25
N GLU A 369 -7.37 -13.31 -20.39
CA GLU A 369 -5.99 -12.80 -20.48
C GLU A 369 -5.31 -13.20 -21.81
N LYS A 370 -5.56 -14.42 -22.31
CA LYS A 370 -5.07 -14.90 -23.61
C LYS A 370 -5.52 -14.07 -24.80
N LYS A 371 -6.71 -13.45 -24.70
CA LYS A 371 -7.34 -12.67 -25.78
C LYS A 371 -6.96 -11.19 -25.78
N THR A 372 -6.03 -10.78 -24.91
CA THR A 372 -5.53 -9.41 -24.86
C THR A 372 -4.94 -8.99 -26.22
N ASN A 373 -5.33 -7.82 -26.69
CA ASN A 373 -5.01 -7.30 -28.02
C ASN A 373 -4.28 -5.94 -28.01
N GLU A 374 -4.23 -5.26 -26.87
CA GLU A 374 -3.62 -3.95 -26.70
C GLU A 374 -2.63 -3.90 -25.53
N ALA A 375 -1.75 -2.89 -25.55
CA ALA A 375 -0.79 -2.61 -24.52
C ALA A 375 -1.13 -1.26 -23.87
N ASP A 376 -1.93 -1.30 -22.81
CA ASP A 376 -2.49 -0.13 -22.12
C ASP A 376 -2.54 -0.32 -20.58
N PHE A 377 -2.08 0.70 -19.84
CA PHE A 377 -2.18 0.81 -18.38
C PHE A 377 -3.57 1.16 -17.86
N ASP A 378 -4.42 1.80 -18.65
CA ASP A 378 -5.78 2.19 -18.27
C ASP A 378 -6.84 1.13 -18.58
N SER A 379 -6.45 0.05 -19.26
CA SER A 379 -7.31 -1.10 -19.50
C SER A 379 -7.85 -1.65 -18.18
N SER A 380 -9.18 -1.69 -18.07
CA SER A 380 -9.88 -2.35 -16.98
C SER A 380 -10.15 -3.83 -17.25
N GLU A 381 -9.79 -4.33 -18.44
CA GLU A 381 -10.18 -5.65 -18.89
C GLU A 381 -9.19 -6.74 -18.49
N THR A 382 -7.91 -6.56 -18.78
CA THR A 382 -6.88 -7.59 -18.55
C THR A 382 -5.62 -7.00 -17.93
N ILE A 383 -4.91 -7.80 -17.14
CA ILE A 383 -3.62 -7.39 -16.58
C ILE A 383 -2.49 -7.54 -17.59
N ASN A 384 -2.63 -8.44 -18.58
CA ASN A 384 -1.71 -8.58 -19.69
C ASN A 384 -1.59 -7.27 -20.50
N SER A 385 -2.66 -6.47 -20.60
CA SER A 385 -2.60 -5.16 -21.26
C SER A 385 -1.61 -4.22 -20.56
N GLY A 386 -1.77 -4.05 -19.24
CA GLY A 386 -0.88 -3.19 -18.45
C GLY A 386 0.54 -3.75 -18.36
N PHE A 387 0.69 -5.07 -18.33
CA PHE A 387 2.01 -5.72 -18.37
C PHE A 387 2.73 -5.51 -19.71
N SER A 388 2.04 -5.65 -20.84
CA SER A 388 2.59 -5.34 -22.17
C SER A 388 2.97 -3.86 -22.31
N ALA A 389 2.17 -2.96 -21.73
CA ALA A 389 2.50 -1.54 -21.65
C ALA A 389 3.77 -1.29 -20.80
N ALA A 390 3.92 -2.01 -19.67
CA ALA A 390 5.12 -1.93 -18.83
C ALA A 390 6.38 -2.40 -19.56
N LEU A 391 6.31 -3.54 -20.26
CA LEU A 391 7.40 -4.02 -21.10
C LEU A 391 7.77 -3.00 -22.17
N TYR A 392 6.80 -2.50 -22.94
CA TYR A 392 7.04 -1.48 -23.96
C TYR A 392 7.69 -0.21 -23.36
N LYS A 393 7.18 0.28 -22.22
CA LYS A 393 7.70 1.47 -21.54
C LYS A 393 9.12 1.23 -21.02
N ALA A 394 9.44 0.04 -20.50
CA ALA A 394 10.79 -0.31 -20.10
C ALA A 394 11.78 -0.25 -21.28
N PHE A 395 11.40 -0.81 -22.44
CA PHE A 395 12.21 -0.69 -23.67
C PHE A 395 12.40 0.76 -24.11
N LYS A 396 11.35 1.58 -24.03
CA LYS A 396 11.43 3.01 -24.33
C LYS A 396 12.41 3.72 -23.39
N SER A 397 12.35 3.45 -22.09
CA SER A 397 13.23 4.04 -21.08
C SER A 397 14.69 3.65 -21.24
N LEU A 398 14.97 2.41 -21.65
CA LEU A 398 16.33 1.94 -21.92
C LEU A 398 17.01 2.70 -23.07
N SER A 399 16.24 3.35 -23.95
CA SER A 399 16.78 4.16 -25.04
C SER A 399 17.57 5.39 -24.58
N TYR A 400 17.41 5.79 -23.31
CA TYR A 400 18.17 6.87 -22.69
C TYR A 400 19.61 6.46 -22.37
N LEU A 401 19.86 5.16 -22.20
CA LEU A 401 21.15 4.62 -21.78
C LEU A 401 22.07 4.40 -22.97
N LYS A 402 23.36 4.72 -22.81
CA LYS A 402 24.39 4.44 -23.83
C LYS A 402 25.20 3.19 -23.52
N SER A 403 25.10 2.70 -22.30
CA SER A 403 25.92 1.63 -21.75
C SER A 403 25.55 0.24 -22.26
N ILE A 404 26.54 -0.65 -22.43
CA ILE A 404 26.33 -2.05 -22.81
C ILE A 404 25.53 -2.82 -21.74
N GLN A 405 25.50 -2.32 -20.50
CA GLN A 405 24.70 -2.86 -19.42
C GLN A 405 23.20 -2.90 -19.78
N ALA A 406 22.74 -1.99 -20.64
CA ALA A 406 21.38 -2.02 -21.19
C ALA A 406 21.08 -3.34 -21.93
N TYR A 407 22.09 -4.01 -22.51
CA TYR A 407 21.92 -5.30 -23.18
C TYR A 407 21.47 -6.39 -22.20
N TYR A 408 22.09 -6.46 -21.03
CA TYR A 408 21.72 -7.43 -20.00
C TYR A 408 20.30 -7.18 -19.48
N VAL A 409 19.92 -5.91 -19.35
CA VAL A 409 18.56 -5.54 -18.94
C VAL A 409 17.55 -5.93 -20.02
N VAL A 410 17.83 -5.66 -21.31
CA VAL A 410 16.97 -6.12 -22.42
C VAL A 410 16.87 -7.64 -22.46
N ASN A 411 17.99 -8.34 -22.28
CA ASN A 411 18.00 -9.81 -22.24
C ASN A 411 17.14 -10.35 -21.08
N ASN A 412 17.17 -9.70 -19.91
CA ASN A 412 16.30 -10.06 -18.79
C ASN A 412 14.82 -9.83 -19.16
N LEU A 413 14.47 -8.65 -19.70
CA LEU A 413 13.10 -8.31 -20.10
C LEU A 413 12.51 -9.27 -21.13
N LEU A 414 13.34 -9.85 -22.01
CA LEU A 414 12.89 -10.80 -23.04
C LEU A 414 13.00 -12.26 -22.63
N LYS A 415 13.50 -12.56 -21.42
CA LYS A 415 13.80 -13.94 -21.00
C LYS A 415 12.60 -14.87 -21.16
N SER A 416 11.44 -14.50 -20.63
CA SER A 416 10.24 -15.34 -20.74
C SER A 416 9.70 -15.41 -22.16
N ALA A 417 9.73 -14.32 -22.93
CA ALA A 417 9.26 -14.33 -24.32
C ALA A 417 10.08 -15.28 -25.21
N ILE A 418 11.37 -15.47 -24.89
CA ILE A 418 12.29 -16.32 -25.64
C ILE A 418 12.23 -17.78 -25.15
N TYR A 419 12.29 -18.01 -23.83
CA TYR A 419 12.54 -19.33 -23.27
C TYR A 419 11.33 -19.97 -22.58
N GLU A 420 10.29 -19.19 -22.25
CA GLU A 420 9.20 -19.60 -21.36
C GLU A 420 7.82 -19.20 -21.92
N LYS A 421 7.71 -19.08 -23.24
CA LYS A 421 6.52 -18.59 -23.96
C LYS A 421 5.24 -19.34 -23.60
N ASP A 422 5.36 -20.63 -23.33
CA ASP A 422 4.21 -21.51 -23.04
C ASP A 422 3.70 -21.38 -21.59
N ARG A 423 4.40 -20.65 -20.71
CA ARG A 423 3.99 -20.50 -19.30
C ARG A 423 2.88 -19.49 -19.10
N LYS A 424 2.84 -18.44 -19.93
CA LYS A 424 1.83 -17.39 -19.84
C LYS A 424 1.62 -16.73 -21.20
N GLU A 425 0.40 -16.84 -21.70
CA GLU A 425 0.02 -16.36 -23.02
C GLU A 425 -0.69 -14.99 -22.96
N GLY A 426 -0.83 -14.33 -24.10
CA GLY A 426 -1.66 -13.13 -24.28
C GLY A 426 -0.93 -11.78 -24.24
N TYR A 427 0.25 -11.68 -23.65
CA TYR A 427 0.97 -10.40 -23.54
C TYR A 427 1.96 -10.11 -24.68
N ILE A 428 2.51 -11.14 -25.34
CA ILE A 428 3.59 -10.97 -26.33
C ILE A 428 3.10 -10.22 -27.57
N LYS A 429 1.94 -10.61 -28.12
CA LYS A 429 1.36 -9.99 -29.33
C LYS A 429 1.06 -8.49 -29.14
N PRO A 430 0.38 -8.03 -28.08
CA PRO A 430 0.16 -6.60 -27.87
C PRO A 430 1.46 -5.82 -27.65
N PHE A 431 2.45 -6.40 -26.95
CA PHE A 431 3.78 -5.81 -26.80
C PHE A 431 4.48 -5.63 -28.16
N GLU A 432 4.52 -6.68 -28.97
CA GLU A 432 5.10 -6.68 -30.31
C GLU A 432 4.39 -5.67 -31.23
N LYS A 433 3.05 -5.70 -31.27
CA LYS A 433 2.23 -4.76 -32.03
C LYS A 433 2.61 -3.32 -31.69
N ARG A 434 2.70 -2.99 -30.39
CA ARG A 434 3.02 -1.64 -29.93
C ARG A 434 4.43 -1.20 -30.34
N ILE A 435 5.44 -2.09 -30.25
CA ILE A 435 6.80 -1.78 -30.69
C ILE A 435 6.82 -1.44 -32.18
N TRP A 436 6.26 -2.32 -33.02
CA TRP A 436 6.37 -2.16 -34.47
C TRP A 436 5.54 -0.99 -35.00
N GLN A 437 4.36 -0.72 -34.42
CA GLN A 437 3.60 0.50 -34.71
C GLN A 437 4.42 1.75 -34.43
N GLN A 438 5.11 1.80 -33.28
CA GLN A 438 5.94 2.95 -32.89
C GLN A 438 7.19 3.09 -33.74
N ILE A 439 7.79 1.99 -34.20
CA ILE A 439 8.91 2.04 -35.14
C ILE A 439 8.43 2.58 -36.49
N ALA A 440 7.34 2.02 -37.04
CA ALA A 440 6.79 2.43 -38.33
C ALA A 440 6.42 3.93 -38.34
N GLU A 441 5.61 4.36 -37.38
CA GLU A 441 5.14 5.75 -37.28
C GLU A 441 6.29 6.75 -37.20
N ASN A 442 7.24 6.51 -36.30
CA ASN A 442 8.34 7.44 -36.09
C ASN A 442 9.31 7.46 -37.27
N LEU A 443 9.59 6.32 -37.92
CA LEU A 443 10.43 6.29 -39.12
C LEU A 443 9.77 7.03 -40.28
N THR A 444 8.47 6.81 -40.52
CA THR A 444 7.74 7.50 -41.61
C THR A 444 7.69 9.01 -41.39
N ARG A 445 7.58 9.47 -40.14
CA ARG A 445 7.58 10.91 -39.79
C ARG A 445 8.97 11.52 -39.61
N GLY A 446 10.04 10.73 -39.71
CA GLY A 446 11.42 11.18 -39.43
C GLY A 446 11.68 11.53 -37.96
N HIS A 447 10.87 11.00 -37.03
CA HIS A 447 11.04 11.13 -35.58
C HIS A 447 11.84 9.95 -35.01
N TYR A 448 12.41 10.11 -33.81
CA TYR A 448 13.22 9.08 -33.17
C TYR A 448 12.36 7.94 -32.57
N PRO A 449 12.38 6.71 -33.12
CA PRO A 449 11.73 5.55 -32.50
C PRO A 449 12.51 5.11 -31.26
N ALA A 450 12.10 5.57 -30.08
CA ALA A 450 12.82 5.32 -28.82
C ALA A 450 13.14 3.83 -28.58
N VAL A 451 12.17 2.95 -28.78
CA VAL A 451 12.34 1.50 -28.56
C VAL A 451 13.35 0.83 -29.51
N LEU A 452 13.60 1.41 -30.69
CA LEU A 452 14.39 0.77 -31.74
C LEU A 452 15.82 0.49 -31.29
N LYS A 453 16.47 1.43 -30.60
CA LYS A 453 17.86 1.25 -30.15
C LYS A 453 18.02 0.04 -29.24
N SER A 454 17.14 -0.07 -28.24
CA SER A 454 17.17 -1.17 -27.27
C SER A 454 16.84 -2.51 -27.94
N TYR A 455 15.94 -2.51 -28.93
CA TYR A 455 15.62 -3.69 -29.73
C TYR A 455 16.80 -4.13 -30.62
N LEU A 456 17.45 -3.18 -31.31
CA LEU A 456 18.64 -3.41 -32.14
C LEU A 456 19.83 -3.91 -31.33
N LEU A 457 19.99 -3.42 -30.09
CA LEU A 457 21.07 -3.85 -29.20
C LEU A 457 21.01 -5.37 -28.95
N PHE A 458 19.81 -5.92 -28.76
CA PHE A 458 19.62 -7.35 -28.50
C PHE A 458 19.57 -8.19 -29.78
N PHE A 459 18.71 -7.82 -30.73
CA PHE A 459 18.55 -8.60 -31.96
C PHE A 459 19.74 -8.44 -32.92
N GLY A 460 20.47 -7.33 -32.88
CA GLY A 460 21.72 -7.16 -33.62
C GLY A 460 22.79 -8.17 -33.17
N PHE A 461 22.92 -8.39 -31.86
CA PHE A 461 23.81 -9.45 -31.33
C PHE A 461 23.36 -10.84 -31.81
N ARG A 462 22.07 -11.13 -31.77
CA ARG A 462 21.51 -12.41 -32.23
C ARG A 462 21.78 -12.65 -33.71
N LEU A 463 21.58 -11.64 -34.55
CA LEU A 463 21.82 -11.68 -36.00
C LEU A 463 23.30 -11.87 -36.37
N ALA A 464 24.20 -11.40 -35.52
CA ALA A 464 25.65 -11.50 -35.72
C ALA A 464 26.25 -12.76 -35.07
N SER A 465 25.46 -13.55 -34.33
CA SER A 465 25.92 -14.75 -33.65
C SER A 465 25.86 -15.97 -34.59
N ASP A 466 26.94 -16.77 -34.63
CA ASP A 466 27.02 -18.00 -35.45
C ASP A 466 26.08 -19.12 -34.95
N ASN A 467 25.48 -18.95 -33.77
CA ASN A 467 24.53 -19.91 -33.21
C ASN A 467 23.14 -19.73 -33.83
N ASN A 468 22.88 -20.43 -34.94
CA ASN A 468 21.57 -20.68 -35.56
C ASN A 468 20.57 -21.47 -34.65
N GLN A 469 20.72 -21.43 -33.33
CA GLN A 469 19.96 -22.26 -32.39
C GLN A 469 18.64 -21.64 -31.92
N VAL A 470 18.24 -20.47 -32.41
CA VAL A 470 17.01 -19.83 -31.94
C VAL A 470 15.88 -20.11 -32.91
N SER A 471 14.88 -20.85 -32.45
CA SER A 471 13.62 -21.10 -33.15
C SER A 471 12.50 -20.27 -32.51
N GLY A 472 11.39 -20.10 -33.23
CA GLY A 472 10.19 -19.43 -32.72
C GLY A 472 10.27 -17.90 -32.75
N TRP A 473 9.61 -17.26 -31.78
CA TRP A 473 9.32 -15.82 -31.79
C TRP A 473 10.56 -14.93 -31.92
N ALA A 474 11.64 -15.25 -31.21
CA ALA A 474 12.86 -14.44 -31.25
C ALA A 474 13.54 -14.46 -32.62
N GLN A 475 13.43 -15.56 -33.37
CA GLN A 475 13.92 -15.63 -34.75
C GLN A 475 13.06 -14.78 -35.68
N GLU A 476 11.74 -14.83 -35.54
CA GLU A 476 10.80 -13.99 -36.30
C GLU A 476 11.13 -12.50 -36.11
N GLN A 477 11.35 -12.07 -34.85
CA GLN A 477 11.74 -10.70 -34.54
C GLN A 477 13.14 -10.34 -35.09
N ALA A 478 14.11 -11.24 -35.00
CA ALA A 478 15.45 -11.02 -35.56
C ALA A 478 15.40 -10.85 -37.09
N GLU A 479 14.63 -11.68 -37.79
CA GLU A 479 14.44 -11.57 -39.24
C GLU A 479 13.73 -10.26 -39.62
N GLN A 480 12.72 -9.85 -38.85
CA GLN A 480 12.05 -8.57 -39.08
C GLN A 480 12.99 -7.38 -38.86
N ILE A 481 13.90 -7.46 -37.87
CA ILE A 481 14.96 -6.48 -37.68
C ILE A 481 15.98 -6.50 -38.82
N ARG A 482 16.34 -7.67 -39.36
CA ARG A 482 17.21 -7.77 -40.53
C ARG A 482 16.60 -7.06 -41.74
N LYS A 483 15.30 -7.25 -41.98
CA LYS A 483 14.54 -6.53 -43.01
C LYS A 483 14.55 -5.03 -42.75
N LEU A 484 14.28 -4.60 -41.52
CA LEU A 484 14.30 -3.19 -41.13
C LEU A 484 15.66 -2.53 -41.43
N LEU A 485 16.77 -3.20 -41.09
CA LEU A 485 18.12 -2.69 -41.32
C LEU A 485 18.41 -2.50 -42.82
N TYR A 486 18.15 -3.52 -43.63
CA TYR A 486 18.59 -3.55 -45.04
C TYR A 486 17.60 -2.95 -46.04
N ILE A 487 16.30 -3.01 -45.77
CA ILE A 487 15.25 -2.55 -46.69
C ILE A 487 14.79 -1.14 -46.31
N ASP A 488 14.57 -0.89 -45.02
CA ASP A 488 13.97 0.36 -44.57
C ASP A 488 15.02 1.42 -44.16
N LEU A 489 16.03 1.03 -43.38
CA LEU A 489 17.04 1.96 -42.85
C LEU A 489 18.23 2.20 -43.78
N LYS A 490 18.73 1.15 -44.47
CA LYS A 490 19.88 1.27 -45.37
C LYS A 490 19.70 2.37 -46.43
N PRO A 491 18.56 2.48 -47.16
CA PRO A 491 18.39 3.55 -48.14
C PRO A 491 18.45 4.95 -47.50
N LEU A 492 17.88 5.11 -46.30
CA LEU A 492 17.92 6.38 -45.57
C LEU A 492 19.34 6.72 -45.12
N ILE A 493 20.12 5.73 -44.66
CA ILE A 493 21.51 5.91 -44.25
C ILE A 493 22.40 6.23 -45.45
N ASP A 494 22.26 5.52 -46.56
CA ASP A 494 23.04 5.76 -47.78
C ASP A 494 22.77 7.15 -48.36
N ASN A 495 21.53 7.63 -48.27
CA ASN A 495 21.13 8.97 -48.69
C ASN A 495 21.46 10.06 -47.66
N LYS A 496 22.12 9.73 -46.53
CA LYS A 496 22.41 10.65 -45.41
C LYS A 496 21.16 11.41 -44.94
N ALA A 497 20.02 10.74 -44.92
CA ALA A 497 18.78 11.31 -44.43
C ALA A 497 18.96 11.75 -42.96
N LYS A 498 18.27 12.83 -42.60
CA LYS A 498 18.31 13.41 -41.25
C LYS A 498 17.00 13.14 -40.53
N MET A 499 17.10 12.92 -39.22
CA MET A 499 15.96 12.90 -38.31
C MET A 499 15.50 14.34 -38.00
N ALA A 500 14.35 14.47 -37.33
CA ALA A 500 13.79 15.75 -36.91
C ALA A 500 14.73 16.61 -36.04
N ASP A 501 15.71 16.00 -35.36
CA ASP A 501 16.74 16.71 -34.57
C ASP A 501 18.00 17.07 -35.38
N ASN A 502 17.94 16.98 -36.71
CA ASN A 502 19.01 17.21 -37.67
C ASN A 502 20.21 16.25 -37.61
N LYS A 503 20.16 15.19 -36.78
CA LYS A 503 21.18 14.13 -36.80
C LYS A 503 20.95 13.19 -37.96
N GLU A 504 22.02 12.66 -38.54
CA GLU A 504 21.92 11.60 -39.55
C GLU A 504 21.25 10.36 -38.95
N VAL A 505 20.40 9.69 -39.73
CA VAL A 505 19.70 8.45 -39.34
C VAL A 505 20.67 7.43 -38.73
N LYS A 506 21.87 7.32 -39.30
CA LYS A 506 22.94 6.45 -38.83
C LYS A 506 23.28 6.71 -37.36
N ASP A 507 23.59 7.95 -37.02
CA ASP A 507 24.04 8.34 -35.67
C ASP A 507 22.87 8.42 -34.69
N ALA A 508 21.68 8.73 -35.21
CA ALA A 508 20.48 8.85 -34.41
C ALA A 508 19.92 7.50 -33.99
N LEU A 509 19.91 6.48 -34.86
CA LEU A 509 19.15 5.23 -34.67
C LEU A 509 19.99 4.00 -34.34
N LEU A 510 21.25 3.94 -34.78
CA LEU A 510 22.07 2.77 -34.52
C LEU A 510 22.65 2.83 -33.09
N PRO A 511 22.61 1.72 -32.33
CA PRO A 511 23.30 1.64 -31.04
C PRO A 511 24.82 1.66 -31.25
N VAL A 512 25.58 1.99 -30.20
CA VAL A 512 27.05 2.08 -30.24
C VAL A 512 27.72 0.75 -30.66
N THR A 513 27.03 -0.38 -30.44
CA THR A 513 27.49 -1.72 -30.81
C THR A 513 27.31 -2.04 -32.30
N MET A 514 26.61 -1.21 -33.07
CA MET A 514 26.29 -1.46 -34.47
C MET A 514 26.98 -0.44 -35.39
N ILE A 515 27.73 -0.95 -36.37
CA ILE A 515 28.55 -0.14 -37.28
C ILE A 515 28.05 -0.32 -38.71
N TYR A 516 27.82 0.80 -39.41
CA TYR A 516 27.49 0.79 -40.83
C TYR A 516 28.69 1.24 -41.69
N ARG A 517 29.17 0.37 -42.58
CA ARG A 517 30.28 0.63 -43.50
C ARG A 517 30.12 -0.15 -44.81
N GLY A 518 30.32 0.53 -45.95
CA GLY A 518 30.36 -0.13 -47.27
C GLY A 518 29.09 -0.89 -47.63
N GLY A 519 27.91 -0.35 -47.31
CA GLY A 519 26.64 -1.00 -47.63
C GLY A 519 26.20 -2.11 -46.65
N LYS A 520 26.98 -2.37 -45.58
CA LYS A 520 26.79 -3.50 -44.68
C LYS A 520 26.72 -3.06 -43.21
N PHE A 521 25.97 -3.82 -42.42
CA PHE A 521 25.89 -3.67 -40.97
C PHE A 521 26.80 -4.68 -40.30
N PHE A 522 27.56 -4.21 -39.31
CA PHE A 522 28.44 -5.00 -38.47
C PHE A 522 28.00 -4.84 -37.02
N TYR A 523 28.21 -5.87 -36.22
CA TYR A 523 27.98 -5.86 -34.78
C TYR A 523 29.30 -6.08 -34.05
N LYS A 524 29.50 -5.34 -32.95
CA LYS A 524 30.70 -5.39 -32.13
C LYS A 524 30.36 -5.43 -30.66
N PHE A 525 30.79 -6.48 -29.98
CA PHE A 525 30.60 -6.69 -28.53
C PHE A 525 31.75 -6.03 -27.72
N ASP A 526 31.53 -5.72 -26.44
CA ASP A 526 32.52 -5.18 -25.48
C ASP A 526 33.29 -3.92 -25.91
N TYR A 527 32.63 -2.77 -26.02
CA TYR A 527 33.28 -1.45 -26.22
C TYR A 527 34.31 -1.42 -27.36
N GLY A 528 34.11 -2.24 -28.39
CA GLY A 528 35.00 -2.30 -29.53
C GLY A 528 36.25 -3.17 -29.38
N LYS A 529 36.31 -4.08 -28.39
CA LYS A 529 37.42 -5.02 -28.20
C LYS A 529 37.24 -6.38 -28.87
N SER A 530 35.99 -6.76 -29.20
CA SER A 530 35.72 -8.02 -29.91
C SER A 530 35.78 -7.88 -31.43
N GLU A 531 35.87 -9.01 -32.13
CA GLU A 531 35.81 -9.07 -33.59
C GLU A 531 34.47 -8.52 -34.12
N GLU A 532 34.54 -7.74 -35.19
CA GLU A 532 33.37 -7.23 -35.89
C GLU A 532 32.74 -8.37 -36.69
N LYS A 533 31.48 -8.68 -36.39
CA LYS A 533 30.72 -9.70 -37.11
C LYS A 533 29.74 -9.05 -38.07
N ILE A 534 29.71 -9.54 -39.31
CA ILE A 534 28.79 -9.06 -40.34
C ILE A 534 27.39 -9.58 -40.05
N ILE A 535 26.40 -8.69 -40.08
CA ILE A 535 24.99 -9.09 -40.18
C ILE A 535 24.71 -9.35 -41.66
N LEU A 536 24.28 -10.56 -42.01
CA LEU A 536 23.98 -10.90 -43.40
C LEU A 536 22.69 -10.18 -43.87
N PRO A 537 22.62 -9.79 -45.16
CA PRO A 537 21.39 -9.22 -45.73
C PRO A 537 20.25 -10.24 -45.72
N PRO A 538 18.98 -9.80 -45.71
CA PRO A 538 17.84 -10.70 -45.88
C PRO A 538 17.82 -11.28 -47.31
N PRO A 539 17.06 -12.36 -47.57
CA PRO A 539 16.87 -12.90 -48.92
C PRO A 539 16.34 -11.84 -49.89
N ASP A 540 16.76 -11.90 -51.17
CA ASP A 540 16.51 -10.86 -52.17
C ASP A 540 15.02 -10.52 -52.41
N GLU A 541 14.11 -11.45 -52.14
CA GLU A 541 12.65 -11.27 -52.30
C GLU A 541 11.95 -10.73 -51.03
N SER A 542 12.72 -10.32 -50.02
CA SER A 542 12.15 -9.83 -48.76
C SER A 542 11.47 -8.48 -48.95
N VAL A 543 10.27 -8.32 -48.38
CA VAL A 543 9.55 -7.05 -48.30
C VAL A 543 9.92 -6.26 -47.05
N SER A 544 9.60 -4.96 -47.05
CA SER A 544 9.78 -4.05 -45.92
C SER A 544 9.27 -4.66 -44.61
N ALA A 545 10.02 -4.43 -43.51
CA ALA A 545 9.60 -4.84 -42.17
C ALA A 545 8.36 -4.09 -41.67
N LEU A 546 8.03 -2.97 -42.32
CA LEU A 546 6.93 -2.08 -41.99
C LEU A 546 5.61 -2.45 -42.71
N THR A 547 5.65 -3.44 -43.61
CA THR A 547 4.49 -3.87 -44.41
C THR A 547 3.40 -4.46 -43.50
N GLY A 548 2.17 -3.96 -43.60
CA GLY A 548 1.01 -4.46 -42.84
C GLY A 548 0.87 -3.93 -41.42
N ILE A 549 1.72 -2.98 -41.00
CA ILE A 549 1.59 -2.29 -39.72
C ILE A 549 0.61 -1.12 -39.86
N ASN A 550 -0.54 -1.21 -39.19
CA ASN A 550 -1.52 -0.13 -39.15
C ASN A 550 -1.08 0.96 -38.17
N VAL A 551 -0.79 2.15 -38.70
CA VAL A 551 -0.35 3.32 -37.94
C VAL A 551 -1.54 4.17 -37.44
N ASP A 552 -2.73 3.99 -38.03
CA ASP A 552 -3.92 4.82 -37.77
C ASP A 552 -4.79 4.30 -36.60
N ASP A 553 -4.48 3.13 -36.03
CA ASP A 553 -5.21 2.47 -34.94
C ASP A 553 -4.91 3.06 -33.53
N TYR A 554 -4.73 4.38 -33.44
CA TYR A 554 -4.43 5.02 -32.15
C TYR A 554 -5.71 5.25 -31.32
N SER A 555 -5.83 4.54 -30.20
CA SER A 555 -6.46 5.09 -29.00
C SER A 555 -5.49 6.14 -28.44
N LEU A 556 -5.94 7.40 -28.46
CA LEU A 556 -5.26 8.52 -27.80
C LEU A 556 -4.99 8.16 -26.34
N PHE A 557 -3.70 8.17 -25.94
CA PHE A 557 -3.29 8.22 -24.53
C PHE A 557 -2.74 9.61 -24.24
#